data_AF-A0A1Q8T5X7-F1
#
_entry.id   AF-A0A1Q8T5X7-F1
#
_cell.length_a   1.000
_cell.length_b   1.000
_cell.length_c   1.000
_cell.angle_alpha   90.00
_cell.angle_beta   90.00
_cell.angle_gamma   90.00
#
_symmetry.space_group_name_H-M   'P 1'
#
loop_
_entity.id
_entity.type
_entity.pdbx_description
1 polymer ?
#
loop_
_entity_poly.entity_id
_entity_poly.type
_entity_poly.pdbx_seq_one_letter_code
_entity_poly.pdbx_strand_id
1 'polypeptide(L)'
;MTRRKKTKSLADKVTIRTGKRKDYRRWRHDNPDAVAPSRRYVDKKTQQRKLQAERKRQRQSAPPLPLHASKTDSDASKNGDSD
;
A
#
# COMPACT_ATOMS: atom_id res chain seq x y z
N MET A 1 -22.98 -8.23 37.33
CA MET A 1 -22.39 -8.14 35.97
C MET A 1 -23.39 -7.39 35.07
N THR A 2 -23.21 -6.08 34.85
CA THR A 2 -24.22 -5.25 34.13
C THR A 2 -24.21 -5.49 32.62
N ARG A 3 -25.32 -5.24 31.92
CA ARG A 3 -25.42 -5.33 30.44
C ARG A 3 -24.27 -4.59 29.76
N ARG A 4 -23.94 -3.40 30.27
CA ARG A 4 -22.82 -2.57 29.81
C ARG A 4 -21.45 -3.24 29.95
N LYS A 5 -21.26 -4.11 30.97
CA LYS A 5 -20.04 -4.91 31.18
C LYS A 5 -19.99 -6.14 30.26
N LYS A 6 -21.15 -6.73 29.92
CA LYS A 6 -21.31 -7.87 29.00
C LYS A 6 -21.17 -7.49 27.52
N THR A 7 -21.64 -6.30 27.13
CA THR A 7 -21.66 -5.82 25.73
C THR A 7 -20.53 -4.85 25.41
N LYS A 8 -19.50 -4.74 26.27
CA LYS A 8 -18.37 -3.82 26.03
C LYS A 8 -17.59 -4.30 24.81
N SER A 9 -17.97 -3.76 23.65
CA SER A 9 -17.46 -4.10 22.33
C SER A 9 -15.93 -4.13 22.32
N LEU A 10 -15.33 -5.10 21.60
CA LEU A 10 -13.89 -5.13 21.32
C LEU A 10 -13.40 -3.77 20.79
N ALA A 11 -14.22 -3.05 20.02
CA ALA A 11 -13.90 -1.73 19.50
C ALA A 11 -13.66 -0.65 20.58
N ASP A 12 -14.29 -0.77 21.75
CA ASP A 12 -14.07 0.11 22.91
C ASP A 12 -12.84 -0.28 23.74
N LYS A 13 -12.28 -1.46 23.48
CA LYS A 13 -11.03 -1.95 24.10
C LYS A 13 -9.81 -1.71 23.20
N VAL A 14 -10.00 -1.36 21.92
CA VAL A 14 -8.87 -1.07 21.02
C VAL A 14 -8.20 0.23 21.46
N THR A 15 -7.04 0.09 22.06
CA THR A 15 -6.11 1.17 22.36
C THR A 15 -5.12 1.31 21.23
N ILE A 16 -4.89 2.54 20.80
CA ILE A 16 -3.75 2.95 19.99
C ILE A 16 -2.71 3.60 20.91
N ARG A 17 -1.51 3.89 20.40
CA ARG A 17 -0.43 4.51 21.19
C ARG A 17 -0.86 5.79 21.93
N THR A 18 -1.82 6.52 21.37
CA THR A 18 -2.34 7.79 21.91
C THR A 18 -3.61 7.64 22.75
N GLY A 19 -4.02 6.43 23.14
CA GLY A 19 -5.21 6.18 23.97
C GLY A 19 -6.27 5.32 23.27
N LYS A 20 -7.56 5.55 23.55
CA LYS A 20 -8.64 4.75 22.94
C LYS A 20 -8.89 5.15 21.48
N ARG A 21 -9.12 4.16 20.62
CA ARG A 21 -9.36 4.37 19.19
C ARG A 21 -10.58 5.24 18.88
N LYS A 22 -11.69 5.08 19.62
CA LYS A 22 -12.92 5.87 19.39
C LYS A 22 -12.73 7.34 19.76
N ASP A 23 -12.08 7.60 20.88
CA ASP A 23 -11.80 8.97 21.35
C ASP A 23 -10.89 9.70 20.36
N TYR A 24 -9.82 9.03 19.90
CA TYR A 24 -8.96 9.59 18.85
C TYR A 24 -9.71 9.79 17.53
N ARG A 25 -10.59 8.86 17.12
CA ARG A 25 -11.42 9.06 15.92
C ARG A 25 -12.28 10.31 16.05
N ARG A 26 -12.98 10.48 17.17
CA ARG A 26 -13.82 11.66 17.42
C ARG A 26 -12.98 12.93 17.40
N TRP A 27 -11.86 12.94 18.12
CA TRP A 27 -10.93 14.07 18.13
C TRP A 27 -10.42 14.43 16.72
N ARG A 28 -10.14 13.45 15.86
CA ARG A 28 -9.75 13.70 14.46
C ARG A 28 -10.85 14.33 13.61
N HIS A 29 -12.12 14.05 13.90
CA HIS A 29 -13.24 14.71 13.22
C HIS A 29 -13.44 16.13 13.74
N ASP A 30 -13.25 16.35 15.04
CA ASP A 30 -13.36 17.65 15.67
C ASP A 30 -12.15 18.56 15.35
N ASN A 31 -10.99 17.99 14.99
CA ASN A 31 -9.74 18.69 14.70
C ASN A 31 -9.11 18.20 13.38
N PRO A 32 -9.72 18.50 12.22
CA PRO A 32 -9.22 18.02 10.93
C PRO A 32 -7.82 18.55 10.60
N ASP A 33 -7.53 19.80 10.96
CA ASP A 33 -6.27 20.47 10.62
C ASP A 33 -5.07 19.91 11.39
N ALA A 34 -5.30 19.42 12.61
CA ALA A 34 -4.25 18.85 13.46
C ALA A 34 -3.75 17.47 12.98
N VAL A 35 -4.48 16.83 12.07
CA VAL A 35 -4.15 15.50 11.51
C VAL A 35 -3.45 15.63 10.16
N ALA A 36 -3.51 16.80 9.52
CA ALA A 36 -2.93 17.01 8.22
C ALA A 36 -1.39 16.93 8.27
N PRO A 37 -0.74 16.29 7.28
CA PRO A 37 0.72 16.33 7.17
C PRO A 37 1.20 17.75 6.91
N SER A 38 2.40 18.08 7.40
CA SER A 38 2.96 19.42 7.19
C SER A 38 3.14 19.75 5.72
N ARG A 39 3.03 21.04 5.36
CA ARG A 39 3.16 21.53 3.98
C ARG A 39 4.47 21.08 3.32
N ARG A 40 5.58 21.22 4.04
CA ARG A 40 6.91 20.73 3.60
C ARG A 40 6.91 19.23 3.24
N TYR A 41 6.20 18.41 4.00
CA TYR A 41 6.12 16.98 3.73
C TYR A 41 5.34 16.70 2.44
N VAL A 42 4.23 17.43 2.22
CA VAL A 42 3.43 17.35 0.99
C VAL A 42 4.27 17.74 -0.22
N ASP A 43 4.96 18.89 -0.16
CA ASP A 43 5.82 19.39 -1.24
C ASP A 43 6.96 18.43 -1.58
N LYS A 44 7.60 17.86 -0.55
CA LYS A 44 8.62 16.81 -0.75
C LYS A 44 8.03 15.62 -1.51
N LYS A 45 6.82 15.17 -1.15
CA LYS A 45 6.19 13.99 -1.77
C LYS A 45 5.71 14.27 -3.19
N THR A 46 5.23 15.48 -3.50
CA THR A 46 4.87 15.86 -4.87
C THR A 46 6.09 15.85 -5.78
N GLN A 47 7.21 16.44 -5.34
CA GLN A 47 8.49 16.39 -6.05
C GLN A 47 8.98 14.95 -6.28
N GLN A 48 8.91 14.09 -5.26
CA GLN A 48 9.30 12.68 -5.39
C GLN A 48 8.48 11.94 -6.46
N ARG A 49 7.15 12.13 -6.49
CA ARG A 49 6.29 11.52 -7.51
C ARG A 49 6.61 12.02 -8.91
N LYS A 50 6.90 13.32 -9.06
CA LYS A 50 7.30 13.91 -10.35
C LYS A 50 8.56 13.25 -10.91
N LEU A 51 9.61 13.11 -10.09
CA LEU A 51 10.85 12.43 -10.47
C LEU A 51 10.64 10.94 -10.79
N GLN A 52 9.78 10.26 -10.03
CA GLN A 52 9.44 8.86 -10.30
C GLN A 52 8.68 8.70 -11.62
N ALA A 53 7.74 9.60 -11.93
CA ALA A 53 7.02 9.60 -13.19
C ALA A 53 7.96 9.80 -14.38
N GLU A 54 8.92 10.72 -14.25
CA GLU A 54 9.94 10.95 -15.27
C GLU A 54 10.84 9.73 -15.48
N ARG A 55 11.35 9.12 -14.40
CA ARG A 55 12.13 7.87 -14.49
C ARG A 55 11.32 6.73 -15.10
N LYS A 56 10.04 6.62 -14.76
CA LYS A 56 9.14 5.61 -15.35
C LYS A 56 9.00 5.86 -16.84
N ARG A 57 8.77 7.10 -17.28
CA ARG A 57 8.69 7.47 -18.70
C ARG A 57 9.96 7.08 -19.45
N GLN A 58 11.13 7.42 -18.90
CA GLN A 58 12.43 7.06 -19.48
C GLN A 58 12.62 5.54 -19.64
N ARG A 59 12.18 4.75 -18.65
CA ARG A 59 12.21 3.28 -18.74
C ARG A 59 11.28 2.74 -19.82
N GLN A 60 10.10 3.33 -19.99
CA GLN A 60 9.15 2.90 -21.03
C GLN A 60 9.62 3.27 -22.43
N SER A 61 10.36 4.36 -22.59
CA SER A 61 10.97 4.73 -23.87
C SER A 61 12.26 3.96 -24.18
N ALA A 62 12.85 3.28 -23.20
CA ALA A 62 14.07 2.52 -23.42
C ALA A 62 13.76 1.24 -24.21
N PRO A 63 14.63 0.84 -25.17
CA PRO A 63 14.45 -0.41 -25.88
C PRO A 63 14.52 -1.59 -24.90
N PRO A 64 13.70 -2.64 -25.10
CA PRO A 64 13.74 -3.83 -24.26
C PRO A 64 15.14 -4.45 -24.34
N LEU A 65 15.67 -4.83 -23.17
CA LEU A 65 16.93 -5.56 -23.11
C LEU A 65 16.75 -6.90 -23.84
N PRO A 66 17.77 -7.38 -24.58
CA PRO A 66 17.77 -8.72 -25.12
C PRO A 66 17.89 -9.73 -23.96
N LEU A 67 16.77 -10.03 -23.33
CA LEU A 67 16.64 -11.20 -22.45
C LEU A 67 16.75 -12.40 -23.37
N HIS A 68 17.90 -13.07 -23.30
CA HIS A 68 18.31 -14.28 -24.03
C HIS A 68 17.48 -14.60 -25.27
N ALA A 69 18.10 -14.47 -26.45
CA ALA A 69 17.54 -14.91 -27.73
C ALA A 69 16.75 -16.20 -27.51
N SER A 70 15.46 -16.15 -27.86
CA SER A 70 14.58 -17.30 -27.89
C SER A 70 15.34 -18.46 -28.52
N LYS A 71 15.79 -19.41 -27.70
CA LYS A 71 16.04 -20.76 -28.17
C LYS A 71 14.67 -21.27 -28.57
N THR A 72 14.35 -21.01 -29.84
CA THR A 72 13.64 -21.89 -30.75
C THR A 72 12.90 -23.02 -30.06
N ASP A 73 11.58 -22.97 -30.20
CA ASP A 73 10.59 -24.06 -30.16
C ASP A 73 11.11 -25.49 -30.36
N SER A 74 11.88 -26.04 -29.41
CA SER A 74 12.40 -27.41 -29.54
C SER A 74 12.70 -28.07 -28.20
N ASP A 75 11.79 -28.06 -27.23
CA ASP A 75 11.86 -29.05 -26.12
C ASP A 75 10.56 -29.28 -25.33
N ALA A 76 9.41 -29.35 -26.01
CA ALA A 76 8.15 -29.77 -25.37
C ALA A 76 7.48 -30.96 -26.07
N SER A 77 8.23 -31.75 -26.86
CA SER A 77 7.76 -33.01 -27.45
C SER A 77 8.06 -34.24 -26.58
N LYS A 78 8.28 -34.07 -25.28
CA LYS A 78 8.47 -35.19 -24.34
C LYS A 78 7.43 -35.11 -23.24
N ASN A 79 6.24 -35.65 -23.51
CA ASN A 79 5.36 -36.29 -22.54
C ASN A 79 4.33 -37.07 -23.36
N GLY A 80 4.80 -38.13 -23.99
CA GLY A 80 3.96 -39.21 -24.47
C GLY A 80 3.72 -40.22 -23.34
N ASP A 81 2.49 -40.69 -23.30
CA ASP A 81 2.10 -42.07 -23.00
C ASP A 81 2.09 -42.56 -21.54
N SER A 82 0.88 -42.81 -21.03
CA SER A 82 0.51 -43.89 -20.10
C SER A 82 -1.02 -43.94 -20.04
N ASP A 83 -1.61 -44.81 -20.86
CA ASP A 83 -2.99 -45.30 -20.81
C ASP A 83 -3.16 -46.34 -19.67
#